data_AF-A0A524M155-F1
#
_entry.id   AF-A0A524M155-F1
#
_cell.length_a   1.000
_cell.length_b   1.000
_cell.length_c   1.000
_cell.angle_alpha   90.00
_cell.angle_beta   90.00
_cell.angle_gamma   90.00
#
_symmetry.space_group_name_H-M   'P 1'
#
loop_
_entity.id
_entity.type
_entity.pdbx_description
1 polymer ?
#
loop_
_entity_poly.entity_id
_entity_poly.type
_entity_poly.pdbx_seq_one_letter_code
_entity_poly.pdbx_strand_id
1 'polypeptide(L)'
;VVADFFGNVNILDMGKLNFSGWKRVTVAVPPTIVQRDYHYNDRMGLQILGFLIEPDMMETYGTYYVYLDDLRTYTDLFAEESRDPDDMVDSW
;
A
#
# COMPACT_ATOMS: atom_id res chain seq x y z
N VAL A 1 -3.79 -5.04 -0.01
CA VAL A 1 -2.71 -5.97 0.40
C VAL A 1 -1.39 -5.41 -0.07
N VAL A 2 -0.40 -5.35 0.82
CA VAL A 2 0.90 -4.74 0.55
C VAL A 2 2.02 -5.66 1.02
N ALA A 3 3.17 -5.62 0.34
CA ALA A 3 4.41 -6.18 0.84
C ALA A 3 5.26 -5.06 1.45
N ASP A 4 5.79 -5.32 2.64
CA ASP A 4 6.74 -4.44 3.31
C ASP A 4 8.15 -4.57 2.68
N PHE A 5 9.09 -3.80 3.22
CA PHE A 5 10.49 -3.80 2.83
C PHE A 5 11.14 -5.20 2.75
N PHE A 6 10.79 -6.08 3.68
CA PHE A 6 11.33 -7.43 3.79
C PHE A 6 10.52 -8.47 2.99
N GLY A 7 9.46 -8.03 2.31
CA GLY A 7 8.54 -8.89 1.57
C GLY A 7 7.45 -9.52 2.43
N ASN A 8 7.29 -9.12 3.69
CA ASN A 8 6.18 -9.61 4.51
C ASN A 8 4.86 -9.03 4.00
N VAL A 9 3.88 -9.92 3.84
CA VAL A 9 2.55 -9.54 3.35
C VAL A 9 1.71 -9.00 4.50
N ASN A 10 1.19 -7.79 4.31
CA ASN A 10 0.37 -7.08 5.27
C ASN A 10 -0.98 -6.68 4.65
N ILE A 11 -2.02 -6.68 5.48
CA ILE A 11 -3.35 -6.21 5.11
C ILE A 11 -3.57 -4.84 5.74
N LEU A 12 -3.86 -3.85 4.89
CA LEU A 12 -4.31 -2.53 5.32
C LEU A 12 -5.84 -2.54 5.28
N ASP A 13 -6.47 -2.55 6.45
CA ASP A 13 -7.93 -2.49 6.56
C ASP A 13 -8.44 -1.08 6.21
N MET A 14 -9.29 -1.00 5.19
CA MET A 14 -9.88 0.23 4.68
C MET A 14 -11.33 0.43 5.17
N GLY A 15 -11.83 -0.49 6.00
CA GLY A 15 -13.19 -0.49 6.54
C GLY A 15 -14.23 -1.09 5.60
N LYS A 16 -15.50 -1.01 6.04
CA LYS A 16 -16.63 -1.61 5.33
C LYS A 16 -17.04 -0.81 4.08
N LEU A 17 -17.46 -1.54 3.05
CA LEU A 17 -17.98 -0.99 1.78
C LEU A 17 -19.51 -0.84 1.77
N ASN A 18 -20.16 -0.78 2.93
CA ASN A 18 -21.62 -0.65 3.08
C ASN A 18 -22.10 0.81 2.93
N PHE A 19 -21.92 1.39 1.75
CA PHE A 19 -22.35 2.74 1.42
C PHE A 19 -23.05 2.80 0.06
N SER A 20 -23.77 3.89 -0.20
CA SER A 20 -24.40 4.16 -1.49
C SER A 20 -23.62 5.24 -2.25
N GLY A 21 -23.43 5.03 -3.55
CA GLY A 21 -22.70 5.94 -4.44
C GLY A 21 -21.19 5.92 -4.25
N TRP A 22 -20.53 6.99 -4.72
CA TRP A 22 -19.07 7.15 -4.62
C TRP A 22 -18.66 7.55 -3.21
N LYS A 23 -17.70 6.83 -2.64
CA LYS A 23 -17.10 7.17 -1.35
C LYS A 23 -15.59 7.08 -1.44
N ARG A 24 -14.91 8.13 -0.97
CA ARG A 24 -13.47 8.10 -0.79
C ARG A 24 -13.11 7.22 0.40
N VAL A 25 -12.28 6.21 0.17
CA VAL A 25 -11.79 5.30 1.21
C VAL A 25 -10.27 5.50 1.34
N THR A 26 -9.77 5.66 2.56
CA THR A 26 -8.36 5.98 2.83
C THR A 26 -7.88 5.21 4.05
N VAL A 27 -6.63 4.79 4.02
CA VAL A 27 -5.94 4.14 5.15
C VAL A 27 -4.53 4.69 5.24
N ALA A 28 -4.04 4.90 6.46
CA ALA A 28 -2.64 5.23 6.69
C ALA A 28 -1.81 3.95 6.76
N VAL A 29 -0.59 3.96 6.23
CA VAL A 29 0.35 2.86 6.43
C VAL A 29 0.95 2.99 7.83
N PRO A 30 0.69 2.05 8.76
CA PRO A 30 1.24 2.14 10.11
C PRO A 30 2.77 1.96 10.11
N PRO A 31 3.50 2.55 11.08
CA PRO A 31 4.95 2.39 11.20
C PRO A 31 5.43 0.95 11.40
N THR A 32 4.53 0.04 11.82
CA THR A 32 4.82 -1.39 11.96
C THR A 32 5.06 -2.08 10.63
N ILE A 33 4.60 -1.50 9.52
CA ILE A 33 4.90 -1.95 8.16
C ILE A 33 6.16 -1.21 7.72
N VAL A 34 7.27 -1.92 7.74
CA VAL A 34 8.59 -1.34 7.44
C VAL A 34 8.66 -0.95 5.98
N GLN A 35 9.02 0.30 5.70
CA GLN A 35 9.16 0.84 4.34
C GLN A 35 10.61 1.16 3.97
N ARG A 36 11.53 1.14 4.95
CA ARG A 36 12.96 1.38 4.77
C ARG A 36 13.75 0.73 5.90
N ASP A 37 14.93 0.23 5.58
CA ASP A 37 15.97 -0.14 6.53
C ASP A 37 17.26 0.60 6.16
N TYR A 38 17.98 1.13 7.15
CA TYR A 38 19.22 1.88 6.91
C TYR A 38 20.40 0.99 6.52
N HIS A 39 20.34 -0.31 6.77
CA HIS A 39 21.36 -1.27 6.33
C HIS A 39 21.25 -1.63 4.85
N TYR A 40 20.09 -1.39 4.25
CA TYR A 40 19.76 -1.85 2.89
C TYR A 40 19.29 -0.65 2.07
N ASN A 41 20.25 0.02 1.42
CA ASN A 41 19.97 1.20 0.60
C ASN A 41 19.60 0.87 -0.85
N ASP A 42 19.60 -0.40 -1.26
CA ASP A 42 19.33 -0.86 -2.62
C ASP A 42 17.84 -1.17 -2.87
N ARG A 43 17.05 -1.31 -1.81
CA ARG A 43 15.61 -1.54 -1.84
C ARG A 43 14.95 -0.47 -1.00
N MET A 44 13.79 0.03 -1.39
CA MET A 44 12.99 0.96 -0.58
C MET A 44 11.52 0.83 -0.91
N GLY A 45 10.68 1.25 0.03
CA GLY A 45 9.27 1.52 -0.19
C GLY A 45 8.33 0.38 0.21
N LEU A 46 7.13 0.46 -0.35
CA LEU A 46 6.01 -0.43 -0.11
C LEU A 46 5.49 -0.91 -1.46
N GLN A 47 5.27 -2.22 -1.61
CA GLN A 47 4.71 -2.76 -2.84
C GLN A 47 3.20 -3.02 -2.68
N ILE A 48 2.37 -2.47 -3.57
CA ILE A 48 0.95 -2.82 -3.64
C ILE A 48 0.83 -4.17 -4.35
N LEU A 49 0.36 -5.19 -3.64
CA LEU A 49 0.17 -6.53 -4.19
C LEU A 49 -1.20 -6.73 -4.82
N GLY A 50 -2.21 -6.01 -4.32
CA GLY A 50 -3.57 -6.07 -4.86
C GLY A 50 -4.64 -5.62 -3.88
N PHE A 51 -5.88 -5.63 -4.36
CA PHE A 51 -7.08 -5.32 -3.58
C PHE A 51 -7.70 -6.61 -3.05
N LEU A 52 -8.05 -6.61 -1.77
CA LEU A 52 -8.77 -7.71 -1.11
C LEU A 52 -10.16 -7.20 -0.75
N ILE A 53 -11.19 -7.89 -1.24
CA ILE A 53 -12.60 -7.61 -0.93
C ILE A 53 -13.19 -8.91 -0.43
N GLU A 54 -13.66 -8.89 0.81
CA GLU A 54 -14.24 -10.06 1.48
C GLU A 54 -15.75 -9.84 1.66
N PRO A 55 -16.60 -10.51 0.85
CA PRO A 55 -18.04 -10.48 1.04
C PRO A 55 -18.43 -11.23 2.32
N ASP A 56 -19.36 -10.67 3.10
CA ASP A 56 -19.99 -11.41 4.20
C ASP A 56 -20.97 -12.44 3.62
N MET A 57 -20.67 -13.73 3.78
CA MET A 57 -21.46 -14.82 3.21
C MET A 57 -22.91 -14.88 3.73
N MET A 58 -23.20 -14.30 4.90
CA MET A 58 -24.57 -14.28 5.46
C MET A 58 -25.41 -13.12 4.90
N GLU A 59 -24.76 -12.04 4.47
CA GLU A 59 -25.43 -10.84 3.95
C GLU A 59 -25.42 -10.75 2.42
N THR A 60 -24.49 -11.43 1.76
CA THR A 60 -24.23 -11.24 0.32
C THR A 60 -25.02 -12.21 -0.56
N TYR A 61 -25.56 -11.68 -1.67
CA TYR A 61 -26.36 -12.42 -2.64
C TYR A 61 -26.04 -11.96 -4.06
N GLY A 62 -25.64 -12.88 -4.93
CA GLY A 62 -25.47 -12.64 -6.36
C GLY A 62 -24.08 -12.17 -6.79
N THR A 63 -24.02 -11.36 -7.84
CA THR A 63 -22.77 -10.89 -8.47
C THR A 63 -22.56 -9.41 -8.17
N TYR A 64 -21.37 -9.06 -7.72
CA TYR A 64 -20.98 -7.70 -7.40
C TYR A 64 -19.97 -7.17 -8.41
N TYR A 65 -20.10 -5.89 -8.75
CA TYR A 65 -19.12 -5.15 -9.54
C TYR A 65 -18.54 -4.05 -8.68
N VAL A 66 -17.22 -3.91 -8.71
CA VAL A 66 -16.50 -2.89 -7.95
C VAL A 66 -15.81 -1.97 -8.95
N TYR A 67 -16.09 -0.67 -8.80
CA TYR A 67 -15.49 0.38 -9.61
C TYR A 67 -14.56 1.20 -8.72
N LEU A 68 -13.32 1.37 -9.17
CA LEU A 68 -12.33 2.21 -8.51
C LEU A 68 -12.07 3.41 -9.40
N ASP A 69 -12.05 4.59 -8.80
CA ASP A 69 -11.65 5.82 -9.47
C ASP A 69 -10.62 6.53 -8.60
N ASP A 70 -9.72 7.27 -9.27
CA ASP A 70 -8.74 8.14 -8.64
C ASP A 70 -7.85 7.48 -7.56
N LEU A 71 -7.24 6.33 -7.90
CA LEU A 71 -6.29 5.66 -7.00
C LEU A 71 -5.04 6.52 -6.79
N ARG A 72 -4.75 6.89 -5.54
CA ARG A 72 -3.61 7.73 -5.16
C ARG A 72 -2.90 7.22 -3.91
N THR A 73 -1.60 7.47 -3.86
CA THR A 73 -0.74 7.25 -2.70
C THR A 73 -0.06 8.57 -2.35
N TYR A 74 -0.05 8.92 -1.07
CA TYR A 74 0.71 10.07 -0.55
C TYR A 74 1.93 9.51 0.16
N THR A 75 3.12 9.82 -0.36
CA THR A 75 4.40 9.42 0.21
C THR A 75 5.35 10.60 0.21
N ASP A 76 6.27 10.59 1.16
CA ASP A 76 7.46 11.42 1.09
C ASP A 76 8.43 10.80 0.06
N LEU A 77 8.95 11.63 -0.84
CA LEU A 77 9.91 11.24 -1.89
C LEU A 77 11.32 11.75 -1.59
N PHE A 78 11.54 12.44 -0.46
CA PHE A 78 12.81 13.08 -0.14
C PHE A 78 14.01 12.13 -0.28
N ALA A 79 13.88 10.89 0.18
CA ALA A 79 14.96 9.89 0.11
C ALA A 79 15.25 9.35 -1.29
N GLU A 80 14.29 9.45 -2.23
CA GLU A 80 14.50 9.08 -3.63
C GLU A 80 15.06 10.25 -4.44
N GLU A 81 14.55 11.46 -4.20
CA GLU A 81 15.00 12.67 -4.91
C GLU A 81 16.38 13.15 -4.47
N SER A 82 16.83 12.80 -3.26
CA SER A 82 18.15 13.20 -2.75
C SER A 82 19.32 12.36 -3.27
N ARG A 83 19.09 11.34 -4.09
CA ARG A 83 20.15 10.51 -4.67
C ARG A 83 20.58 11.09 -6.02
N ASP A 84 21.84 11.47 -6.13
CA ASP A 84 22.40 11.86 -7.43
C ASP A 84 22.60 10.57 -8.27
N PRO A 85 22.33 10.57 -9.59
CA PRO A 85 22.56 9.37 -10.42
C PRO A 85 23.99 8.84 -10.39
N ASP A 86 24.95 9.72 -10.05
CA ASP A 86 26.37 9.43 -9.93
C ASP A 86 26.80 9.02 -8.51
N ASP A 87 25.87 8.98 -7.53
CA ASP A 87 26.18 8.53 -6.17
C ASP A 87 26.59 7.07 -6.17
N MET A 88 27.76 6.80 -5.59
CA MET A 88 28.19 5.44 -5.33
C MET A 88 27.16 4.73 -4.46
N VAL A 89 26.77 3.50 -4.84
CA VAL A 89 25.91 2.65 -4.00
C VAL A 89 26.70 2.26 -2.75
N ASP A 90 26.58 3.08 -1.69
CA ASP A 90 27.19 2.82 -0.40
C ASP A 90 26.34 1.80 0.36
N SER A 91 26.57 0.53 0.02
CA SER A 91 26.03 -0.65 0.70
C SER A 91 27.22 -1.37 1.34
N TRP A 92 27.72 -0.82 2.44
CA TRP A 92 28.76 -1.44 3.28
C TRP A 92 28.29 -2.71 4.01
#